data_AF-A0A9E4MFA1-F1
#
_entry.id   AF-A0A9E4MFA1-F1
#
_cell.length_a   1.000
_cell.length_b   1.000
_cell.length_c   1.000
_cell.angle_alpha   90.00
_cell.angle_beta   90.00
_cell.angle_gamma   90.00
#
_symmetry.space_group_name_H-M   'P 1'
#
loop_
_entity.id
_entity.type
_entity.pdbx_description
1 polymer ?
#
loop_
_entity_poly.entity_id
_entity_poly.type
_entity_poly.pdbx_seq_one_letter_code
_entity_poly.pdbx_strand_id
1 'polypeptide(L)'
;MMKSGSRIPAPKVEPIVLEGIRYEQVRNGLLAGLDQMGGYLAAYDDASGHRLWFLKVYGNRRTGEKEGDAQDVFFRSMVAESDGTLRIENERRELFLVDVNSRTVSRPD
;
A
#
# COMPACT_ATOMS: atom_id res chain seq x y z
N MET A 1 -33.74 2.62 3.65
CA MET A 1 -32.88 2.60 4.85
C MET A 1 -31.52 2.04 4.43
N MET A 2 -30.56 2.89 4.05
CA MET A 2 -29.23 2.40 3.67
C MET A 2 -28.43 2.17 4.94
N LYS A 3 -28.04 0.92 5.20
CA LYS A 3 -27.14 0.58 6.31
C LYS A 3 -25.76 1.11 5.96
N SER A 4 -25.32 2.21 6.57
CA SER A 4 -23.91 2.56 6.64
C SER A 4 -23.19 1.43 7.38
N GLY A 5 -22.51 0.56 6.64
CA GLY A 5 -21.65 -0.46 7.21
C GLY A 5 -20.39 0.22 7.72
N SER A 6 -20.32 0.55 9.01
CA SER A 6 -19.07 0.98 9.64
C SER A 6 -17.98 -0.05 9.35
N ARG A 7 -16.96 0.34 8.58
CA ARG A 7 -15.78 -0.50 8.34
C ARG A 7 -14.91 -0.49 9.58
N ILE A 8 -14.30 -1.63 9.89
CA ILE A 8 -13.18 -1.67 10.83
C ILE A 8 -12.05 -0.84 10.21
N PRO A 9 -11.44 0.11 10.92
CA PRO A 9 -10.31 0.87 10.39
C PRO A 9 -9.19 -0.05 9.93
N ALA A 10 -8.58 0.27 8.79
CA ALA A 10 -7.40 -0.43 8.31
C ALA A 10 -6.31 -0.44 9.41
N PRO A 11 -5.60 -1.57 9.60
CA PRO A 11 -4.52 -1.63 10.57
C PRO A 11 -3.43 -0.62 10.20
N LYS A 12 -2.78 -0.05 11.22
CA LYS A 12 -1.58 0.74 11.01
C LYS A 12 -0.46 -0.23 10.63
N VAL A 13 0.06 -0.08 9.42
CA VAL A 13 1.25 -0.80 8.95
C VAL A 13 2.45 0.08 9.20
N GLU A 14 3.38 -0.36 10.05
CA GLU A 14 4.59 0.40 10.35
C GLU A 14 5.52 0.46 9.13
N PRO A 15 6.26 1.56 8.95
CA PRO A 15 7.28 1.65 7.91
C PRO A 15 8.39 0.61 8.10
N ILE A 16 9.01 0.19 7.01
CA ILE A 16 10.21 -0.65 7.02
C ILE A 16 11.38 0.18 6.48
N VAL A 17 12.53 0.11 7.15
CA VAL A 17 13.76 0.74 6.67
C VAL A 17 14.72 -0.35 6.19
N LEU A 18 15.13 -0.28 4.92
CA LEU A 18 16.18 -1.11 4.34
C LEU A 18 17.22 -0.19 3.70
N GLU A 19 18.49 -0.38 4.03
CA GLU A 19 19.62 0.35 3.43
C GLU A 19 19.45 1.88 3.43
N GLY A 20 18.86 2.45 4.50
CA GLY A 20 18.64 3.90 4.62
C GLY A 20 17.43 4.44 3.82
N ILE A 21 16.62 3.55 3.23
CA ILE A 21 15.38 3.90 2.55
C ILE A 21 14.20 3.42 3.40
N ARG A 22 13.30 4.34 3.72
CA ARG A 22 12.06 4.08 4.45
C ARG A 22 10.92 3.83 3.49
N TYR A 23 10.30 2.67 3.60
CA TYR A 23 9.17 2.21 2.83
C TYR A 23 7.90 2.28 3.68
N GLU A 24 6.86 2.93 3.18
CA GLU A 24 5.58 3.05 3.88
C GLU A 24 4.38 3.04 2.94
N GLN A 25 3.23 2.64 3.47
CA GLN A 25 1.97 2.70 2.75
C GLN A 25 1.54 4.17 2.53
N VAL A 26 1.19 4.50 1.29
CA VAL A 26 0.46 5.74 0.99
C VAL A 26 -1.02 5.53 1.25
N ARG A 27 -1.49 5.97 2.41
CA ARG A 27 -2.92 5.84 2.76
C ARG A 27 -3.79 6.76 1.90
N ASN A 28 -3.44 8.04 1.82
CA ASN A 28 -4.19 9.01 1.02
C ASN A 28 -3.46 9.31 -0.29
N GLY A 29 -3.60 8.40 -1.26
CA GLY A 29 -2.98 8.59 -2.58
C GLY A 29 -3.55 9.79 -3.34
N LEU A 30 -4.83 10.14 -3.14
CA LEU A 30 -5.44 11.31 -3.78
C LEU A 30 -4.76 12.62 -3.34
N LEU A 31 -4.46 12.78 -2.05
CA LEU A 31 -3.72 13.94 -1.53
C LEU A 31 -2.27 13.97 -2.06
N ALA A 32 -1.71 12.80 -2.37
CA ALA A 32 -0.39 12.66 -2.97
C ALA A 32 -0.39 12.83 -4.50
N GLY A 33 -1.54 13.12 -5.13
CA GLY A 33 -1.68 13.28 -6.58
C GLY A 33 -1.76 11.95 -7.37
N LEU A 34 -2.10 10.84 -6.72
CA LEU A 34 -2.27 9.51 -7.30
C LEU A 34 -3.73 9.22 -7.65
N ASP A 35 -3.98 8.13 -8.38
CA ASP A 35 -5.29 7.81 -8.95
C ASP A 35 -6.24 7.06 -8.00
N GLN A 36 -5.80 6.68 -6.80
CA GLN A 36 -6.62 6.02 -5.79
C GLN A 36 -6.12 6.26 -4.36
N MET A 37 -7.00 6.00 -3.38
CA MET A 37 -6.63 5.81 -1.98
C MET A 37 -6.04 4.40 -1.78
N GLY A 38 -5.04 4.25 -0.91
CA GLY A 38 -4.41 2.96 -0.64
C GLY A 38 -3.78 2.29 -1.86
N GLY A 39 -3.22 1.08 -1.68
CA GLY A 39 -2.62 0.29 -2.77
C GLY A 39 -1.29 0.82 -3.32
N TYR A 40 -0.71 1.84 -2.69
CA TYR A 40 0.55 2.44 -3.07
C TYR A 40 1.59 2.32 -1.96
N LEU A 41 2.83 2.04 -2.37
CA LEU A 41 4.03 2.11 -1.55
C LEU A 41 4.79 3.40 -1.88
N ALA A 42 5.29 4.08 -0.87
CA ALA A 42 6.23 5.18 -1.03
C ALA A 42 7.59 4.79 -0.48
N ALA A 43 8.64 5.27 -1.15
CA ALA A 43 10.01 5.22 -0.65
C ALA A 43 10.48 6.64 -0.33
N TYR A 44 11.13 6.78 0.81
CA TYR A 44 11.75 8.01 1.27
C TYR A 44 13.20 7.73 1.65
N ASP A 45 14.07 8.70 1.41
CA ASP A 45 15.35 8.74 2.12
C ASP A 45 15.07 8.88 3.62
N ASP A 46 15.55 7.94 4.43
CA ASP A 46 15.19 7.84 5.85
C ASP A 46 15.78 9.01 6.66
N ALA A 47 16.98 9.46 6.28
CA ALA A 47 17.67 10.54 6.98
C ALA A 47 17.03 11.92 6.75
N SER A 48 16.67 12.24 5.51
CA SER A 48 16.13 13.54 5.13
C SER A 48 14.61 13.60 5.09
N GLY A 49 13.94 12.44 5.03
CA GLY A 49 12.50 12.35 4.78
C GLY A 49 12.09 12.72 3.35
N HIS A 50 13.04 12.92 2.43
CA HIS A 50 12.73 13.25 1.05
C HIS A 50 12.14 12.03 0.34
N ARG A 51 10.96 12.21 -0.27
CA ARG A 51 10.32 11.17 -1.07
C ARG A 51 11.15 10.89 -2.34
N LEU A 52 11.53 9.64 -2.52
CA LEU A 52 12.24 9.15 -3.69
C LEU A 52 11.26 8.77 -4.81
N TRP A 53 10.22 8.00 -4.49
CA TRP A 53 9.23 7.55 -5.48
C TRP A 53 7.93 7.02 -4.85
N PHE A 54 6.93 6.82 -5.70
CA PHE A 54 5.72 6.05 -5.44
C PHE A 54 5.66 4.82 -6.36
N LEU A 55 5.12 3.71 -5.87
CA LEU A 55 4.89 2.49 -6.64
C LEU A 55 3.47 1.97 -6.38
N LYS A 56 2.73 1.70 -7.45
CA LYS A 56 1.41 1.07 -7.36
C LYS A 56 1.58 -0.42 -7.13
N VAL A 57 1.18 -0.92 -5.96
CA VAL A 57 1.26 -2.34 -5.61
C VAL A 57 0.01 -3.08 -6.11
N TYR A 58 -1.16 -2.46 -5.98
CA TYR A 58 -2.40 -3.02 -6.53
C TYR A 58 -3.45 -1.95 -6.82
N GLY A 59 -4.36 -2.29 -7.75
CA GLY A 59 -5.49 -1.46 -8.10
C GLY A 59 -6.72 -1.73 -7.23
N ASN A 60 -7.38 -0.67 -6.76
CA ASN A 60 -8.70 -0.79 -6.16
C ASN A 60 -9.75 -0.88 -7.27
N ARG A 61 -10.24 -2.09 -7.56
CA ARG A 61 -11.39 -2.27 -8.46
C ARG A 61 -12.64 -1.71 -7.79
N ARG A 62 -13.04 -0.49 -8.18
CA ARG A 62 -14.31 0.13 -7.78
C ARG A 62 -15.42 -0.30 -8.72
N THR A 63 -16.55 -0.73 -8.18
CA THR A 63 -17.80 -0.89 -8.92
C THR A 63 -18.68 0.34 -8.69
N GLY A 64 -19.38 0.81 -9.72
CA GLY A 64 -20.19 2.03 -9.67
C GLY A 64 -21.41 1.96 -8.73
N GLU A 65 -21.74 0.77 -8.23
CA GLU A 65 -22.90 0.51 -7.39
C GLU A 65 -22.63 0.70 -5.88
N LYS A 66 -21.39 1.04 -5.50
CA LYS A 66 -20.97 1.20 -4.10
C LYS A 66 -20.28 2.55 -3.87
N GLU A 67 -20.40 3.07 -2.65
CA GLU A 67 -19.66 4.26 -2.21
C GLU A 67 -18.14 4.05 -2.36
N GLY A 68 -17.41 5.09 -2.77
CA GLY A 68 -15.99 4.96 -3.16
C GLY A 68 -15.05 4.62 -2.01
N ASP A 69 -15.28 5.22 -0.84
CA ASP A 69 -14.52 5.01 0.40
C ASP A 69 -14.76 3.61 1.00
N ALA A 70 -15.96 3.05 0.83
CA ALA A 70 -16.28 1.68 1.19
C ALA A 70 -15.50 0.63 0.36
N GLN A 71 -14.86 1.07 -0.73
CA GLN A 71 -14.14 0.20 -1.66
C GLN A 71 -12.63 0.35 -1.63
N ASP A 72 -12.11 1.34 -0.89
CA ASP A 72 -10.67 1.54 -0.74
C ASP A 72 -10.06 0.38 0.04
N VAL A 73 -8.97 -0.18 -0.50
CA VAL A 73 -8.23 -1.30 0.11
C VAL A 73 -6.86 -0.81 0.52
N PHE A 74 -6.50 -1.10 1.77
CA PHE A 74 -5.24 -0.69 2.38
C PHE A 74 -4.31 -1.88 2.60
N PHE A 75 -3.02 -1.61 2.86
CA PHE A 75 -2.12 -2.66 3.34
C PHE A 75 -2.61 -3.10 4.72
N ARG A 76 -2.60 -4.41 4.91
CA ARG A 76 -2.86 -5.08 6.16
C ARG A 76 -1.56 -5.38 6.90
N SER A 77 -0.53 -5.81 6.16
CA SER A 77 0.80 -6.09 6.68
C SER A 77 1.85 -5.81 5.61
N MET A 78 3.07 -5.57 6.06
CA MET A 78 4.26 -5.42 5.24
C MET A 78 5.43 -6.03 6.00
N VAL A 79 6.18 -6.90 5.35
CA VAL A 79 7.32 -7.61 5.92
C VAL A 79 8.46 -7.57 4.92
N ALA A 80 9.69 -7.34 5.39
CA ALA A 80 10.88 -7.48 4.58
C ALA A 80 11.35 -8.93 4.62
N GLU A 81 11.58 -9.48 3.43
CA GLU A 81 12.24 -10.77 3.24
C GLU A 81 13.76 -10.59 3.23
N SER A 82 14.50 -11.69 3.40
CA SER A 82 15.96 -11.65 3.49
C SER A 82 16.67 -11.24 2.20
N ASP A 83 15.97 -11.29 1.05
CA ASP A 83 16.48 -10.91 -0.27
C ASP A 83 16.20 -9.44 -0.63
N GLY A 84 15.62 -8.66 0.29
CA GLY A 84 15.24 -7.27 0.06
C GLY A 84 13.86 -7.08 -0.58
N THR A 85 13.11 -8.15 -0.83
CA THR A 85 11.72 -8.09 -1.26
C THR A 85 10.81 -7.66 -0.10
N LEU A 86 9.83 -6.81 -0.39
CA LEU A 86 8.74 -6.53 0.55
C LEU A 86 7.54 -7.42 0.22
N ARG A 87 7.13 -8.25 1.18
CA ARG A 87 5.88 -9.00 1.14
C ARG A 87 4.77 -8.16 1.76
N ILE A 88 3.77 -7.82 0.96
CA ILE A 88 2.62 -6.99 1.35
C ILE A 88 1.35 -7.82 1.27
N GLU A 89 0.56 -7.83 2.35
CA GLU A 89 -0.82 -8.32 2.36
C GLU A 89 -1.77 -7.14 2.36
N ASN A 90 -2.85 -7.20 1.57
CA ASN A 90 -3.92 -6.19 1.64
C ASN A 90 -5.08 -6.61 2.55
N GLU A 91 -6.04 -5.73 2.80
CA GLU A 91 -7.23 -6.06 3.61
C GLU A 91 -8.11 -7.18 3.02
N ARG A 92 -7.94 -7.51 1.74
CA ARG A 92 -8.59 -8.64 1.06
C ARG A 92 -7.82 -9.94 1.18
N ARG A 93 -6.72 -9.96 1.95
CA ARG A 93 -5.79 -11.09 2.10
C ARG A 93 -5.09 -11.51 0.82
N GLU A 94 -5.05 -10.64 -0.18
CA GLU A 94 -4.21 -10.83 -1.36
C GLU A 94 -2.76 -10.51 -0.99
N LEU A 95 -1.83 -11.31 -1.52
CA LEU A 95 -0.41 -11.17 -1.29
C LEU A 95 0.30 -10.64 -2.53
N PHE A 96 1.25 -9.74 -2.29
CA PHE A 96 2.08 -9.10 -3.31
C PHE A 96 3.53 -9.13 -2.87
N LEU A 97 4.43 -9.41 -3.81
CA LEU A 97 5.86 -9.33 -3.62
C LEU A 97 6.37 -8.11 -4.38
N VAL A 98 7.14 -7.26 -3.70
CA VAL A 98 7.68 -6.03 -4.27
C VAL A 98 9.20 -6.06 -4.19
N ASP A 99 9.84 -6.13 -5.34
CA ASP A 99 11.28 -5.87 -5.44
C ASP A 99 11.48 -4.35 -5.46
N VAL A 100 12.08 -3.82 -4.40
CA VAL A 100 12.28 -2.38 -4.21
C VAL A 100 13.38 -1.79 -5.08
N ASN A 101 14.30 -2.62 -5.59
CA ASN A 101 15.40 -2.21 -6.46
C ASN A 101 14.89 -2.04 -7.90
N SER A 102 14.21 -3.06 -8.41
CA SER A 102 13.63 -3.04 -9.76
C SER A 102 12.27 -2.34 -9.84
N ARG A 103 11.63 -2.10 -8.68
CA ARG A 103 10.29 -1.51 -8.53
C ARG A 103 9.23 -2.33 -9.26
N THR A 104 9.37 -3.65 -9.20
CA THR A 104 8.45 -4.59 -9.82
C THR A 104 7.53 -5.21 -8.77
N VAL A 105 6.32 -5.56 -9.19
CA VAL A 105 5.32 -6.17 -8.33
C VAL A 105 4.90 -7.49 -8.95
N SER A 106 4.96 -8.56 -8.16
CA SER A 106 4.49 -9.89 -8.54
C SER A 106 3.56 -10.46 -7.48
N ARG A 107 3.00 -11.64 -7.75
CA ARG A 107 2.23 -12.42 -6.78
C ARG A 107 3.03 -13.68 -6.43
N PRO A 108 2.96 -14.15 -5.18
CA PRO A 108 3.47 -15.48 -4.86
C PRO A 108 2.65 -16.54 -5.61
N ASP A 109 3.31 -17.64 -5.99
CA ASP A 109 2.67 -18.81 -6.62
C ASP A 109 1.67 -19.52 -5.69
#